data_AF-A0A4U0UXH3-F1
#
_entry.id   AF-A0A4U0UXH3-F1
#
_cell.length_a   1.000
_cell.length_b   1.000
_cell.length_c   1.000
_cell.angle_alpha   90.00
_cell.angle_beta   90.00
_cell.angle_gamma   90.00
#
_symmetry.space_group_name_H-M   'P 1'
#
loop_
_entity.id
_entity.type
_entity.pdbx_description
1 polymer ?
#
loop_
_entity_poly.entity_id
_entity_poly.type
_entity_poly.pdbx_seq_one_letter_code
_entity_poly.pdbx_strand_id
1 'polypeptide(L)'
;MASSEELEIDMSNGRNDFKTAYAALFSRTGSNSAGLSDNADAVILILALLSELLFLQHSYRIASSQPASTGSNESNTMHSYPVALTPVSATREYSDHEYSILQALRRWRNLSAATASNETTALSTYLELRISYPFIDELPHSCGYGPSCDTVFSAGALAAKVDDRSVRLAWLILDHVDVQKRERQCTEAVWLPSILFHSALVVWKSQTDVESGPPGSLKTLELFAKELDALPWPCCSAMARCLRNLMVHTAIA
;
A
#
# COMPACT_ATOMS: atom_id res chain seq x y z
N MET A 1 -2.78 18.90 -9.45
CA MET A 1 -2.87 18.96 -7.98
C MET A 1 -4.24 19.49 -7.65
N ALA A 2 -5.15 18.67 -7.14
CA ALA A 2 -6.22 19.23 -6.32
C ALA A 2 -5.50 19.71 -5.06
N SER A 3 -5.46 21.03 -4.86
CA SER A 3 -4.88 21.60 -3.64
C SER A 3 -5.68 21.03 -2.46
N SER A 4 -5.02 20.66 -1.36
CA SER A 4 -5.70 20.34 -0.09
C SER A 4 -6.61 21.48 0.41
N GLU A 5 -6.61 22.63 -0.26
CA GLU A 5 -7.51 23.76 -0.07
C GLU A 5 -8.93 23.55 -0.61
N GLU A 6 -9.20 22.57 -1.47
CA GLU A 6 -10.53 22.38 -2.08
C GLU A 6 -11.40 21.33 -1.37
N LEU A 7 -10.87 20.60 -0.38
CA LEU A 7 -11.64 19.61 0.40
C LEU A 7 -12.14 20.21 1.72
N GLU A 8 -13.31 20.82 1.68
CA GLU A 8 -14.14 21.08 2.87
C GLU A 8 -14.88 19.79 3.25
N ILE A 9 -14.18 18.87 3.91
CA ILE A 9 -14.82 17.74 4.62
C ILE A 9 -14.99 18.13 6.08
N ASP A 10 -16.24 18.31 6.48
CA ASP A 10 -16.61 18.40 7.89
C ASP A 10 -16.41 17.04 8.56
N MET A 11 -15.45 16.96 9.47
CA MET A 11 -15.24 15.78 10.30
C MET A 11 -16.39 15.68 11.31
N SER A 12 -16.99 14.50 11.41
CA SER A 12 -18.34 14.32 11.97
C SER A 12 -18.43 14.73 13.45
N ASN A 13 -17.32 14.72 14.19
CA ASN A 13 -17.29 14.87 15.65
C ASN A 13 -16.10 15.68 16.19
N GLY A 14 -15.37 16.41 15.33
CA GLY A 14 -14.11 17.08 15.68
C GLY A 14 -14.23 18.60 15.92
N ARG A 15 -13.54 19.12 16.94
CA ARG A 15 -13.31 20.56 17.13
C ARG A 15 -12.36 21.15 16.08
N ASN A 16 -11.69 20.29 15.31
CA ASN A 16 -10.72 20.63 14.28
C ASN A 16 -11.27 20.16 12.92
N ASP A 17 -11.06 20.98 11.89
CA ASP A 17 -11.35 20.59 10.51
C ASP A 17 -10.39 19.48 10.03
N PHE A 18 -10.77 18.79 8.94
CA PHE A 18 -9.94 17.75 8.33
C PHE A 18 -8.53 18.26 8.00
N LYS A 19 -8.42 19.47 7.47
CA LYS A 19 -7.15 20.08 7.05
C LYS A 19 -6.19 20.24 8.22
N THR A 20 -6.65 20.72 9.37
CA THR A 20 -5.83 20.89 10.57
C THR A 20 -5.41 19.54 11.11
N ALA A 21 -6.32 18.56 11.16
CA ALA A 21 -6.02 17.21 11.62
C ALA A 21 -4.98 16.53 10.71
N TYR A 22 -5.12 16.66 9.38
CA TYR A 22 -4.19 16.13 8.41
C TYR A 22 -2.82 16.80 8.48
N ALA A 23 -2.77 18.14 8.53
CA ALA A 23 -1.52 18.89 8.67
C ALA A 23 -0.77 18.55 9.97
N ALA A 24 -1.50 18.27 11.06
CA ALA A 24 -0.93 17.84 12.33
C ALA A 24 -0.18 16.50 12.21
N LEU A 25 -0.57 15.61 11.29
CA LEU A 25 0.16 14.36 11.04
C LEU A 25 1.57 14.61 10.50
N PHE A 26 1.77 15.69 9.74
CA PHE A 26 3.08 16.06 9.18
C PHE A 26 3.85 17.05 10.07
N SER A 27 3.19 17.74 11.00
CA SER A 27 3.84 18.75 11.85
C SER A 27 4.99 18.19 12.69
N ARG A 28 6.21 18.73 12.54
CA ARG A 28 7.40 18.26 13.28
C ARG A 28 7.31 18.53 14.79
N THR A 29 6.61 19.59 15.16
CA THR A 29 6.30 19.91 16.55
C THR A 29 5.14 19.05 17.00
N GLY A 30 5.34 18.27 18.07
CA GLY A 30 4.30 17.46 18.70
C GLY A 30 3.23 18.36 19.30
N SER A 31 2.37 18.93 18.45
CA SER A 31 1.18 19.63 18.88
C SER A 31 0.30 18.60 19.57
N ASN A 32 -0.11 18.91 20.80
CA ASN A 32 -1.09 18.13 21.57
C ASN A 32 -2.44 18.17 20.84
N SER A 33 -2.54 17.44 19.74
CA SER A 33 -3.83 17.15 19.12
C SER A 33 -4.56 16.26 20.11
N ALA A 34 -5.75 16.71 20.52
CA ALA A 34 -6.70 15.82 21.19
C ALA A 34 -6.85 14.57 20.30
N GLY A 35 -6.79 13.39 20.91
CA GLY A 35 -6.94 12.12 20.18
C GLY A 35 -8.20 12.13 19.31
N LEU A 36 -8.18 11.36 18.23
CA LEU A 36 -9.33 11.27 17.33
C LEU A 36 -10.50 10.66 18.08
N SER A 37 -11.61 11.37 18.15
CA SER A 37 -12.80 10.96 18.92
C SER A 37 -13.59 9.85 18.25
N ASP A 38 -13.42 9.66 16.93
CA ASP A 38 -14.20 8.75 16.12
C ASP A 38 -13.31 7.89 15.19
N ASN A 39 -13.73 6.66 14.96
CA ASN A 39 -13.12 5.76 13.99
C ASN A 39 -13.30 6.28 12.55
N ALA A 40 -14.41 6.95 12.25
CA ALA A 40 -14.66 7.53 10.93
C ALA A 40 -13.56 8.56 10.56
N ASP A 41 -13.23 9.46 11.48
CA ASP A 41 -12.16 10.45 11.30
C ASP A 41 -10.80 9.77 11.10
N ALA A 42 -10.53 8.71 11.85
CA ALA A 42 -9.32 7.90 11.69
C ALA A 42 -9.25 7.27 10.29
N VAL A 43 -10.36 6.71 9.78
CA VAL A 43 -10.47 6.13 8.43
C VAL A 43 -10.22 7.19 7.36
N ILE A 44 -10.81 8.38 7.49
CA ILE A 44 -10.65 9.47 6.49
C ILE A 44 -9.18 9.89 6.41
N LEU A 45 -8.51 10.07 7.55
CA LEU A 45 -7.10 10.46 7.59
C LEU A 45 -6.17 9.39 6.98
N ILE A 46 -6.42 8.10 7.25
CA ILE A 46 -5.60 7.04 6.67
C ILE A 46 -5.85 6.86 5.17
N LEU A 47 -7.08 7.08 4.69
CA LEU A 47 -7.40 7.08 3.26
C LEU A 47 -6.75 8.26 2.53
N ALA A 48 -6.67 9.42 3.18
CA ALA A 48 -5.93 10.57 2.64
C ALA A 48 -4.43 10.24 2.48
N LEU A 49 -3.80 9.65 3.50
CA LEU A 49 -2.41 9.17 3.41
C LEU A 49 -2.23 8.11 2.31
N LEU A 50 -3.19 7.20 2.15
CA LEU A 50 -3.18 6.21 1.07
C LEU A 50 -3.23 6.86 -0.30
N SER A 51 -4.11 7.84 -0.49
CA SER A 51 -4.24 8.55 -1.76
C SER A 51 -2.94 9.28 -2.13
N GLU A 52 -2.28 9.91 -1.15
CA GLU A 52 -1.00 10.58 -1.35
C GLU A 52 0.11 9.59 -1.71
N LEU A 53 0.18 8.44 -1.02
CA LEU A 53 1.12 7.38 -1.34
C LEU A 53 0.90 6.81 -2.75
N LEU A 54 -0.35 6.54 -3.13
CA LEU A 54 -0.70 6.04 -4.46
C LEU A 54 -0.29 7.03 -5.55
N PHE A 55 -0.58 8.31 -5.33
CA PHE A 55 -0.20 9.37 -6.25
C PHE A 55 1.32 9.49 -6.39
N LEU A 56 2.05 9.43 -5.27
CA LEU A 56 3.51 9.46 -5.25
C LEU A 56 4.12 8.28 -6.01
N GLN A 57 3.64 7.06 -5.74
CA GLN A 57 4.09 5.84 -6.42
C GLN A 57 3.84 5.90 -7.93
N HIS A 58 2.65 6.34 -8.34
CA HIS A 58 2.31 6.49 -9.75
C HIS A 58 3.18 7.54 -10.46
N SER A 59 3.36 8.70 -9.83
CA SER A 59 4.18 9.79 -10.38
C SER A 59 5.64 9.39 -10.53
N TYR A 60 6.18 8.68 -9.53
CA TYR A 60 7.54 8.16 -9.57
C TYR A 60 7.72 7.11 -10.69
N ARG A 61 6.77 6.20 -10.88
CA ARG A 61 6.81 5.23 -11.98
C ARG A 61 6.86 5.92 -13.34
N ILE A 62 6.03 6.94 -13.57
CA ILE A 62 6.06 7.70 -14.84
C ILE A 62 7.42 8.36 -15.03
N ALA A 63 7.97 9.01 -14.00
CA ALA A 63 9.26 9.68 -14.07
C ALA A 63 10.42 8.70 -14.30
N SER A 64 10.39 7.53 -13.67
CA SER A 64 11.42 6.49 -13.81
C SER A 64 11.35 5.72 -15.13
N SER A 65 10.19 5.71 -15.81
CA SER A 65 9.99 4.97 -17.05
C SER A 65 10.47 5.73 -18.29
N GLN A 66 10.88 6.99 -18.15
CA GLN A 66 11.41 7.74 -19.28
C GLN A 66 12.80 7.18 -19.65
N PRO A 67 12.97 6.62 -20.86
CA PRO A 67 14.28 6.21 -21.31
C PRO A 67 15.18 7.43 -21.30
N ALA A 68 16.37 7.30 -20.68
CA ALA A 68 17.39 8.33 -20.72
C ALA A 68 17.53 8.74 -22.19
N SER A 69 17.09 9.96 -22.51
CA SER A 69 17.14 10.52 -23.85
C SER A 69 18.53 10.22 -24.38
N THR A 70 18.60 9.35 -25.38
CA THR A 70 19.85 8.86 -25.94
C THR A 70 20.52 10.08 -26.55
N GLY A 71 21.32 10.74 -25.73
CA GLY A 71 21.99 11.99 -26.05
C GLY A 71 22.88 11.71 -27.23
N SER A 72 22.53 12.35 -28.33
CA SER A 72 23.38 12.57 -29.49
C SER A 72 24.80 12.88 -29.05
N ASN A 73 25.76 12.25 -29.72
CA ASN A 73 27.17 12.57 -29.66
C ASN A 73 27.41 14.03 -30.05
N GLU A 74 27.23 14.98 -29.14
CA GLU A 74 27.69 16.36 -29.31
C GLU A 74 28.88 16.62 -28.37
N SER A 75 30.05 16.36 -28.96
CA SER A 75 31.33 17.03 -28.76
C SER A 75 31.49 17.94 -27.53
N ASN A 76 32.29 17.45 -26.58
CA ASN A 76 33.24 18.16 -25.73
C ASN A 76 33.36 19.69 -25.97
N THR A 77 32.68 20.47 -25.14
CA THR A 77 33.21 21.78 -24.68
C THR A 77 33.02 21.89 -23.18
N MET A 78 34.16 21.85 -22.49
CA MET A 78 34.30 21.81 -21.05
C MET A 78 34.08 23.24 -20.48
N HIS A 79 32.84 23.56 -20.15
CA HIS A 79 32.52 24.70 -19.28
C HIS A 79 32.00 24.19 -17.94
N SER A 80 32.91 24.19 -16.97
CA SER A 80 32.63 23.90 -15.56
C SER A 80 31.90 25.09 -14.94
N TYR A 81 30.58 25.04 -14.93
CA TYR A 81 29.76 25.97 -14.15
C TYR A 81 29.64 25.45 -12.70
N PRO A 82 29.61 26.35 -11.69
CA PRO A 82 29.47 25.95 -10.30
C PRO A 82 28.11 25.27 -10.07
N VAL A 83 28.19 24.02 -9.61
CA VAL A 83 27.07 23.15 -9.22
C VAL A 83 26.43 23.71 -7.94
N ALA A 84 25.39 24.55 -8.08
CA ALA A 84 24.65 25.08 -6.93
C ALA A 84 23.13 24.87 -6.99
N LEU A 85 22.59 24.32 -8.07
CA LEU A 85 21.14 24.12 -8.23
C LEU A 85 20.82 22.86 -9.05
N THR A 86 21.49 21.74 -8.78
CA THR A 86 21.00 20.47 -9.33
C THR A 86 19.64 20.16 -8.70
N PRO A 87 18.55 20.04 -9.49
CA PRO A 87 17.28 19.63 -8.95
C PRO A 87 17.44 18.30 -8.21
N VAL A 88 16.78 18.18 -7.07
CA VAL A 88 16.75 16.93 -6.30
C VAL A 88 16.31 15.82 -7.25
N SER A 89 17.04 14.69 -7.25
CA SER A 89 16.66 13.57 -8.11
C SER A 89 15.27 13.07 -7.72
N ALA A 90 14.49 12.63 -8.71
CA ALA A 90 13.15 12.08 -8.46
C ALA A 90 13.15 10.97 -7.39
N THR A 91 14.20 10.15 -7.34
CA THR A 91 14.39 9.11 -6.32
C THR A 91 14.56 9.68 -4.91
N ARG A 92 15.29 10.80 -4.76
CA ARG A 92 15.47 11.44 -3.45
C ARG A 92 14.17 12.09 -2.99
N GLU A 93 13.49 12.81 -3.88
CA GLU A 93 12.18 13.40 -3.57
C GLU A 93 11.15 12.33 -3.18
N TYR A 94 11.11 11.22 -3.92
CA TYR A 94 10.28 10.06 -3.59
C TYR A 94 10.60 9.51 -2.20
N SER A 95 11.87 9.29 -1.89
CA SER A 95 12.32 8.77 -0.59
C SER A 95 11.97 9.72 0.57
N ASP A 96 12.12 11.03 0.36
CA ASP A 96 11.82 12.06 1.36
C ASP A 96 10.30 12.11 1.66
N HIS A 97 9.46 11.96 0.63
CA HIS A 97 8.00 11.88 0.80
C HIS A 97 7.56 10.56 1.45
N GLU A 98 8.13 9.43 1.04
CA GLU A 98 7.86 8.12 1.65
C GLU A 98 8.17 8.13 3.15
N TYR A 99 9.32 8.69 3.53
CA TYR A 99 9.69 8.87 4.92
C TYR A 99 8.68 9.76 5.68
N SER A 100 8.23 10.84 5.06
CA SER A 100 7.24 11.74 5.65
C SER A 100 5.89 11.06 5.88
N ILE A 101 5.42 10.25 4.93
CA ILE A 101 4.20 9.43 5.06
C ILE A 101 4.35 8.39 6.17
N LEU A 102 5.51 7.72 6.29
CA LEU A 102 5.75 6.77 7.40
C LEU A 102 5.68 7.46 8.76
N GLN A 103 6.20 8.67 8.89
CA GLN A 103 6.12 9.44 10.14
C GLN A 103 4.69 9.88 10.44
N ALA A 104 3.95 10.34 9.42
CA ALA A 104 2.53 10.67 9.52
C ALA A 104 1.71 9.45 9.95
N LEU A 105 1.97 8.28 9.38
CA LEU A 105 1.32 7.01 9.74
C LEU A 105 1.58 6.61 11.20
N ARG A 106 2.81 6.73 11.68
CA ARG A 106 3.15 6.46 13.10
C ARG A 106 2.40 7.39 14.04
N ARG A 107 2.28 8.67 13.69
CA ARG A 107 1.51 9.64 14.47
C ARG A 107 0.03 9.33 14.44
N TRP A 108 -0.51 9.03 13.26
CA TRP A 108 -1.89 8.59 13.10
C TRP A 108 -2.20 7.39 14.00
N ARG A 109 -1.30 6.39 14.08
CA ARG A 109 -1.47 5.23 14.97
C ARG A 109 -1.51 5.64 16.44
N ASN A 110 -0.62 6.54 16.86
CA ASN A 110 -0.61 7.04 18.23
C ASN A 110 -1.90 7.81 18.58
N LEU A 111 -2.41 8.61 17.65
CA LEU A 111 -3.63 9.42 17.83
C LEU A 111 -4.92 8.58 17.79
N SER A 112 -4.90 7.48 17.03
CA SER A 112 -6.07 6.61 16.81
C SER A 112 -6.05 5.35 17.66
N ALA A 113 -5.02 5.13 18.49
CA ALA A 113 -4.82 3.86 19.20
C ALA A 113 -6.04 3.42 20.05
N ALA A 114 -6.79 4.38 20.58
CA ALA A 114 -7.97 4.12 21.41
C ALA A 114 -9.27 3.94 20.62
N THR A 115 -9.34 4.43 19.38
CA THR A 115 -10.59 4.54 18.61
C THR A 115 -10.59 3.76 17.31
N ALA A 116 -9.41 3.42 16.76
CA ALA A 116 -9.30 2.67 15.53
C ALA A 116 -9.86 1.25 15.70
N SER A 117 -10.84 0.90 14.87
CA SER A 117 -11.27 -0.48 14.72
C SER A 117 -10.12 -1.35 14.17
N ASN A 118 -10.20 -2.66 14.36
CA ASN A 118 -9.22 -3.58 13.78
C ASN A 118 -9.16 -3.47 12.23
N GLU A 119 -10.26 -3.14 11.55
CA GLU A 119 -10.26 -2.95 10.08
C GLU A 119 -9.49 -1.69 9.68
N THR A 120 -9.62 -0.64 10.48
CA THR A 120 -8.87 0.60 10.35
C THR A 120 -7.39 0.36 10.65
N THR A 121 -7.07 -0.45 11.65
CA THR A 121 -5.71 -0.89 11.93
C THR A 121 -5.14 -1.71 10.77
N ALA A 122 -5.90 -2.64 10.20
CA ALA A 122 -5.52 -3.41 9.02
C ALA A 122 -5.22 -2.49 7.82
N LEU A 123 -6.04 -1.46 7.59
CA LEU A 123 -5.80 -0.45 6.56
C LEU A 123 -4.49 0.33 6.81
N SER A 124 -4.20 0.67 8.07
CA SER A 124 -2.94 1.31 8.43
C SER A 124 -1.72 0.40 8.24
N THR A 125 -1.87 -0.90 8.51
CA THR A 125 -0.83 -1.91 8.29
C THR A 125 -0.61 -2.14 6.81
N TYR A 126 -1.68 -2.12 6.03
CA TYR A 126 -1.62 -2.17 4.57
C TYR A 126 -0.89 -0.98 3.96
N LEU A 127 -1.04 0.22 4.53
CA LEU A 127 -0.24 1.38 4.12
C LEU A 127 1.25 1.14 4.26
N GLU A 128 1.66 0.60 5.40
CA GLU A 128 3.05 0.23 5.65
C GLU A 128 3.53 -0.90 4.74
N LEU A 129 2.65 -1.86 4.42
CA LEU A 129 2.93 -2.92 3.45
C LEU A 129 3.17 -2.33 2.06
N ARG A 130 2.36 -1.38 1.59
CA ARG A 130 2.54 -0.70 0.30
C ARG A 130 3.84 0.08 0.21
N ILE A 131 4.29 0.65 1.32
CA ILE A 131 5.56 1.34 1.41
C ILE A 131 6.71 0.31 1.34
N SER A 132 6.60 -0.78 2.08
CA SER A 132 7.58 -1.88 2.10
C SER A 132 7.64 -2.66 0.79
N TYR A 133 6.55 -2.67 0.00
CA TYR A 133 6.47 -3.33 -1.29
C TYR A 133 5.69 -2.47 -2.31
N PRO A 134 6.36 -1.50 -2.96
CA PRO A 134 5.72 -0.54 -3.87
C PRO A 134 5.09 -1.16 -5.12
N PHE A 135 5.42 -2.40 -5.46
CA PHE A 135 4.95 -3.11 -6.66
C PHE A 135 3.70 -3.98 -6.41
N ILE A 136 3.03 -3.80 -5.28
CA ILE A 136 1.91 -4.66 -4.86
C ILE A 136 0.76 -4.74 -5.87
N ASP A 137 0.49 -3.66 -6.62
CA ASP A 137 -0.59 -3.60 -7.62
C ASP A 137 -0.30 -4.44 -8.87
N GLU A 138 0.94 -4.87 -9.07
CA GLU A 138 1.34 -5.67 -10.22
C GLU A 138 1.14 -7.17 -9.94
N LEU A 139 1.10 -7.57 -8.66
CA LEU A 139 0.93 -8.97 -8.25
C LEU A 139 -0.39 -9.61 -8.74
N PRO A 140 -1.56 -8.94 -8.69
CA PRO A 140 -2.79 -9.50 -9.24
C PRO A 140 -2.66 -9.96 -10.69
N HIS A 141 -1.98 -9.16 -11.51
CA HIS A 141 -1.78 -9.50 -12.91
C HIS A 141 -0.79 -10.66 -13.05
N SER A 142 0.27 -10.70 -12.23
CA SER A 142 1.24 -11.81 -12.22
C SER A 142 0.62 -13.16 -11.86
N CYS A 143 -0.48 -13.19 -11.10
CA CYS A 143 -1.22 -14.40 -10.79
C CYS A 143 -2.44 -14.65 -11.71
N GLY A 144 -2.57 -13.91 -12.81
CA GLY A 144 -3.66 -14.06 -13.77
C GLY A 144 -5.02 -13.57 -13.28
N TYR A 145 -5.05 -12.68 -12.27
CA TYR A 145 -6.27 -12.03 -11.82
C TYR A 145 -6.54 -10.74 -12.61
N GLY A 146 -7.77 -10.59 -13.10
CA GLY A 146 -8.22 -9.43 -13.87
C GLY A 146 -8.17 -9.64 -15.38
N PRO A 147 -8.70 -8.68 -16.17
CA PRO A 147 -8.58 -8.72 -17.62
C PRO A 147 -7.10 -8.65 -18.01
N SER A 148 -6.68 -9.49 -18.95
CA SER A 148 -5.35 -9.44 -19.55
C SER A 148 -5.21 -8.14 -20.36
N CYS A 149 -4.94 -7.03 -19.68
CA CYS A 149 -4.55 -5.82 -20.36
C CYS A 149 -3.11 -5.98 -20.83
N ASP A 150 -2.87 -5.69 -22.11
CA ASP A 150 -1.53 -5.54 -22.73
C ASP A 150 -0.75 -4.34 -22.16
N THR A 151 -1.01 -3.96 -20.90
CA THR A 151 -0.21 -2.97 -20.19
C THR A 151 1.19 -3.51 -20.10
N VAL A 152 2.13 -2.75 -20.65
CA VAL A 152 3.57 -2.97 -20.59
C VAL A 152 3.93 -3.29 -19.15
N PHE A 153 4.03 -4.58 -18.83
CA PHE A 153 4.41 -5.05 -17.52
C PHE A 153 5.79 -4.48 -17.23
N SER A 154 5.93 -3.78 -16.11
CA SER A 154 7.26 -3.47 -15.62
C SER A 154 7.87 -4.79 -15.20
N ALA A 155 8.90 -5.26 -15.92
CA ALA A 155 9.69 -6.41 -15.50
C ALA A 155 10.24 -6.27 -14.06
N GLY A 156 10.22 -5.05 -13.51
CA GLY A 156 10.59 -4.72 -12.14
C GLY A 156 9.78 -5.42 -11.05
N ALA A 157 8.47 -5.62 -11.20
CA ALA A 157 7.67 -6.26 -10.14
C ALA A 157 7.94 -7.76 -10.00
N LEU A 158 8.14 -8.45 -11.13
CA LEU A 158 8.52 -9.86 -11.13
C LEU A 158 9.93 -10.08 -10.56
N ALA A 159 10.84 -9.13 -10.79
CA ALA A 159 12.22 -9.16 -10.30
C ALA A 159 12.38 -8.68 -8.84
N ALA A 160 11.41 -7.92 -8.31
CA ALA A 160 11.47 -7.38 -6.96
C ALA A 160 11.23 -8.48 -5.91
N LYS A 161 12.32 -8.86 -5.22
CA LYS A 161 12.26 -9.78 -4.08
C LYS A 161 11.40 -9.20 -2.95
N VAL A 162 10.52 -10.02 -2.39
CA VAL A 162 9.74 -9.66 -1.20
C VAL A 162 10.62 -9.73 0.05
N ASP A 163 10.70 -8.61 0.79
CA ASP A 163 11.39 -8.57 2.08
C ASP A 163 10.55 -9.24 3.20
N ASP A 164 11.22 -9.80 4.20
CA ASP A 164 10.59 -10.47 5.35
C ASP A 164 9.65 -9.54 6.12
N ARG A 165 9.93 -8.22 6.14
CA ARG A 165 9.04 -7.24 6.75
C ARG A 165 7.69 -7.19 6.05
N SER A 166 7.68 -7.21 4.72
CA SER A 166 6.45 -7.20 3.92
C SER A 166 5.61 -8.45 4.21
N VAL A 167 6.26 -9.61 4.34
CA VAL A 167 5.57 -10.86 4.71
C VAL A 167 4.95 -10.76 6.12
N ARG A 168 5.70 -10.24 7.11
CA ARG A 168 5.16 -10.04 8.47
C ARG A 168 3.96 -9.09 8.49
N LEU A 169 4.02 -8.00 7.73
CA LEU A 169 2.90 -7.04 7.63
C LEU A 169 1.67 -7.69 6.98
N ALA A 170 1.85 -8.52 5.94
CA ALA A 170 0.78 -9.26 5.30
C ALA A 170 0.06 -10.23 6.27
N TRP A 171 0.82 -10.92 7.12
CA TRP A 171 0.24 -11.76 8.18
C TRP A 171 -0.48 -10.94 9.25
N LEU A 172 0.09 -9.81 9.66
CA LEU A 172 -0.54 -8.93 10.65
C LEU A 172 -1.88 -8.37 10.14
N ILE A 173 -2.01 -8.11 8.84
CA ILE A 173 -3.29 -7.73 8.22
C ILE A 173 -4.33 -8.84 8.39
N LEU A 174 -3.97 -10.10 8.14
CA LEU A 174 -4.87 -11.23 8.34
C LEU A 174 -5.31 -11.33 9.80
N ASP A 175 -4.39 -11.16 10.76
CA ASP A 175 -4.70 -11.19 12.20
C ASP A 175 -5.70 -10.10 12.63
N HIS A 176 -5.66 -8.93 11.98
CA HIS A 176 -6.63 -7.86 12.23
C HIS A 176 -8.01 -8.13 11.60
N VAL A 177 -8.05 -8.93 10.54
CA VAL A 177 -9.26 -9.28 9.76
C VAL A 177 -9.68 -10.70 10.09
N ASP A 178 -10.00 -10.97 11.35
CA ASP A 178 -10.64 -12.21 11.77
C ASP A 178 -12.16 -12.07 11.57
N VAL A 179 -12.66 -12.47 10.38
CA VAL A 179 -14.08 -12.37 10.02
C VAL A 179 -14.89 -13.43 10.77
N GLN A 180 -14.30 -14.58 11.13
CA GLN A 180 -15.00 -15.63 11.88
C GLN A 180 -15.40 -15.21 13.29
N LYS A 181 -14.63 -14.33 13.94
CA LYS A 181 -15.02 -13.72 15.22
C LYS A 181 -16.07 -12.62 15.08
N ARG A 182 -16.36 -12.15 13.87
CA ARG A 182 -17.28 -11.03 13.63
C ARG A 182 -18.63 -11.52 13.17
N GLU A 183 -19.59 -11.53 14.09
CA GLU A 183 -20.98 -11.65 13.74
C GLU A 183 -21.42 -10.44 12.88
N ARG A 184 -21.48 -10.64 11.56
CA ARG A 184 -22.31 -9.89 10.57
C ARG A 184 -22.10 -8.37 10.38
N GLN A 185 -21.11 -7.73 11.00
CA GLN A 185 -20.92 -6.26 10.91
C GLN A 185 -19.86 -5.77 9.90
N CYS A 186 -19.23 -6.65 9.11
CA CYS A 186 -18.13 -6.31 8.20
C CYS A 186 -18.58 -5.61 6.88
N THR A 187 -19.74 -4.96 6.87
CA THR A 187 -20.35 -4.35 5.66
C THR A 187 -19.80 -2.97 5.33
N GLU A 188 -19.10 -2.30 6.25
CA GLU A 188 -18.68 -0.90 6.07
C GLU A 188 -17.28 -0.77 5.45
N ALA A 189 -16.40 -1.75 5.66
CA ALA A 189 -15.03 -1.70 5.20
C ALA A 189 -14.86 -2.25 3.77
N VAL A 190 -15.32 -1.47 2.79
CA VAL A 190 -15.23 -1.74 1.34
C VAL A 190 -13.82 -2.07 0.83
N TRP A 191 -12.78 -1.64 1.56
CA TRP A 191 -11.37 -1.83 1.19
C TRP A 191 -10.80 -3.19 1.59
N LEU A 192 -11.45 -3.92 2.51
CA LEU A 192 -10.91 -5.18 3.04
C LEU A 192 -10.59 -6.25 1.99
N PRO A 193 -11.44 -6.51 0.98
CA PRO A 193 -11.13 -7.51 -0.04
C PRO A 193 -9.79 -7.25 -0.72
N SER A 194 -9.54 -6.01 -1.13
CA SER A 194 -8.30 -5.61 -1.82
C SER A 194 -7.08 -5.79 -0.92
N ILE A 195 -7.19 -5.39 0.35
CA ILE A 195 -6.09 -5.47 1.31
C ILE A 195 -5.73 -6.92 1.64
N LEU A 196 -6.73 -7.77 1.89
CA LEU A 196 -6.52 -9.20 2.11
C LEU A 196 -5.92 -9.87 0.88
N PHE A 197 -6.46 -9.58 -0.30
CA PHE A 197 -5.99 -10.18 -1.54
C PHE A 197 -4.53 -9.80 -1.82
N HIS A 198 -4.17 -8.52 -1.74
CA HIS A 198 -2.80 -8.07 -1.90
C HIS A 198 -1.84 -8.67 -0.86
N SER A 199 -2.28 -8.79 0.40
CA SER A 199 -1.49 -9.42 1.47
C SER A 199 -1.21 -10.89 1.16
N ALA A 200 -2.22 -11.64 0.71
CA ALA A 200 -2.07 -13.03 0.28
C ALA A 200 -1.07 -13.16 -0.88
N LEU A 201 -1.12 -12.25 -1.85
CA LEU A 201 -0.20 -12.26 -2.98
C LEU A 201 1.25 -11.94 -2.59
N VAL A 202 1.47 -11.07 -1.60
CA VAL A 202 2.81 -10.84 -1.03
C VAL A 202 3.36 -12.11 -0.39
N VAL A 203 2.53 -12.83 0.39
CA VAL A 203 2.92 -14.12 0.98
C VAL A 203 3.23 -15.14 -0.12
N TRP A 204 2.36 -15.27 -1.12
CA TRP A 204 2.60 -16.15 -2.27
C TRP A 204 3.92 -15.84 -2.97
N LYS A 205 4.16 -14.57 -3.33
CA LYS A 205 5.37 -14.14 -4.02
C LYS A 205 6.63 -14.45 -3.21
N SER A 206 6.60 -14.23 -1.90
CA SER A 206 7.72 -14.58 -1.01
C SER A 206 8.04 -16.08 -0.98
N GLN A 207 7.04 -16.94 -1.16
CA GLN A 207 7.21 -18.39 -1.20
C GLN A 207 7.76 -18.86 -2.56
N THR A 208 7.41 -18.15 -3.65
CA THR A 208 7.91 -18.45 -5.00
C THR A 208 9.32 -17.90 -5.27
N ASP A 209 9.76 -16.87 -4.54
CA ASP A 209 11.09 -16.26 -4.71
C ASP A 209 12.24 -17.10 -4.12
N VAL A 210 11.94 -18.14 -3.32
CA VAL A 210 12.97 -18.99 -2.72
C VAL A 210 13.41 -20.06 -3.73
N GLU A 211 14.45 -19.76 -4.52
CA GLU A 211 14.99 -20.63 -5.58
C GLU A 211 15.49 -22.04 -5.12
N SER A 212 15.39 -22.41 -3.84
CA SER A 212 16.00 -23.65 -3.33
C SER A 212 15.40 -24.22 -2.04
N GLY A 213 14.29 -23.67 -1.54
CA GLY A 213 13.63 -24.16 -0.33
C GLY A 213 12.46 -25.10 -0.65
N PRO A 214 12.13 -26.08 0.21
CA PRO A 214 10.87 -26.79 0.08
C PRO A 214 9.75 -25.72 0.09
N PRO A 215 8.82 -25.75 -0.88
CA PRO A 215 7.78 -24.74 -0.97
C PRO A 215 7.09 -24.67 0.38
N GLY A 216 7.19 -23.51 1.04
CA GLY A 216 6.39 -23.23 2.23
C GLY A 216 4.96 -23.61 1.91
N SER A 217 4.27 -24.30 2.83
CA SER A 217 3.01 -24.93 2.48
C SER A 217 2.02 -23.87 2.00
N LEU A 218 1.79 -23.80 0.69
CA LEU A 218 0.86 -22.88 0.04
C LEU A 218 -0.58 -23.01 0.57
N LYS A 219 -0.83 -24.05 1.40
CA LYS A 219 -1.96 -24.13 2.34
C LYS A 219 -2.14 -22.87 3.19
N THR A 220 -1.12 -22.04 3.36
CA THR A 220 -1.25 -20.72 4.00
C THR A 220 -2.18 -19.77 3.25
N LEU A 221 -2.26 -19.86 1.92
CA LEU A 221 -3.18 -19.03 1.11
C LEU A 221 -4.65 -19.38 1.35
N GLU A 222 -4.93 -20.60 1.82
CA GLU A 222 -6.29 -21.03 2.17
C GLU A 222 -6.87 -20.19 3.33
N LEU A 223 -6.03 -19.67 4.23
CA LEU A 223 -6.48 -18.80 5.31
C LEU A 223 -7.05 -17.49 4.73
N PHE A 224 -6.30 -16.84 3.84
CA PHE A 224 -6.77 -15.63 3.15
C PHE A 224 -7.99 -15.90 2.26
N ALA A 225 -8.02 -17.03 1.54
CA ALA A 225 -9.14 -17.39 0.68
C ALA A 225 -10.44 -17.59 1.48
N LYS A 226 -10.36 -18.19 2.68
CA LYS A 226 -11.51 -18.35 3.59
C LYS A 226 -12.02 -17.02 4.11
N GLU A 227 -11.13 -16.11 4.53
CA GLU A 227 -11.54 -14.77 4.97
C GLU A 227 -12.19 -13.99 3.83
N LEU A 228 -11.63 -14.06 2.61
CA LEU A 228 -12.24 -13.45 1.43
C LEU A 228 -13.65 -14.01 1.16
N ASP A 229 -13.83 -15.33 1.15
CA ASP A 229 -15.15 -15.94 0.91
C ASP A 229 -16.19 -15.61 1.99
N ALA A 230 -15.75 -15.25 3.20
CA ALA A 230 -16.63 -14.81 4.28
C ALA A 230 -17.11 -13.36 4.12
N LEU A 231 -16.44 -12.54 3.31
CA LEU A 231 -16.81 -11.15 3.08
C LEU A 231 -17.97 -11.03 2.08
N PRO A 232 -18.88 -10.06 2.26
CA PRO A 232 -20.11 -9.94 1.44
C PRO A 232 -19.89 -9.32 0.06
N TRP A 233 -18.66 -9.00 -0.32
CA TRP A 233 -18.37 -8.22 -1.53
C TRP A 233 -18.31 -9.11 -2.80
N PRO A 234 -18.83 -8.64 -3.94
CA PRO A 234 -18.96 -9.47 -5.15
C PRO A 234 -17.60 -9.91 -5.74
N CYS A 235 -16.54 -9.13 -5.52
CA CYS A 235 -15.19 -9.45 -6.01
C CYS A 235 -14.51 -10.60 -5.24
N CYS A 236 -14.93 -10.87 -4.00
CA CYS A 236 -14.24 -11.80 -3.11
C CYS A 236 -14.15 -13.22 -3.67
N SER A 237 -15.25 -13.73 -4.26
CA SER A 237 -15.29 -15.09 -4.80
C SER A 237 -14.27 -15.29 -5.93
N ALA A 238 -14.01 -14.26 -6.75
CA ALA A 238 -13.02 -14.30 -7.80
C ALA A 238 -11.59 -14.24 -7.23
N MET A 239 -11.36 -13.36 -6.23
CA MET A 239 -10.08 -13.25 -5.53
C MET A 239 -9.70 -14.55 -4.82
N ALA A 240 -10.62 -15.14 -4.05
CA ALA A 240 -10.41 -16.40 -3.34
C ALA A 240 -10.14 -17.57 -4.31
N ARG A 241 -10.87 -17.63 -5.44
CA ARG A 241 -10.61 -18.62 -6.50
C ARG A 241 -9.20 -18.46 -7.10
N CYS A 242 -8.76 -17.23 -7.35
CA CYS A 242 -7.41 -16.97 -7.83
C CYS A 242 -6.35 -17.51 -6.84
N LEU A 243 -6.50 -17.24 -5.53
CA LEU A 243 -5.59 -17.76 -4.51
C LEU A 243 -5.54 -19.30 -4.51
N ARG A 244 -6.69 -19.97 -4.61
CA ARG A 244 -6.76 -21.44 -4.69
C ARG A 244 -6.07 -21.99 -5.93
N ASN A 245 -6.21 -21.33 -7.09
CA ASN A 245 -5.55 -21.75 -8.31
C ASN A 245 -4.02 -21.67 -8.17
N LEU A 246 -3.50 -20.64 -7.48
CA LEU A 246 -2.06 -20.53 -7.21
C LEU A 246 -1.52 -21.70 -6.40
N MET A 247 -2.32 -22.25 -5.47
CA MET A 247 -1.93 -23.42 -4.68
C MET A 247 -1.81 -24.71 -5.51
N VAL A 248 -2.55 -24.81 -6.62
CA VAL A 248 -2.54 -26.00 -7.49
C VAL A 248 -1.42 -25.93 -8.53
N HIS A 249 -1.22 -24.76 -9.16
CA HIS A 249 -0.26 -24.62 -10.26
C HIS A 249 1.21 -24.67 -9.82
N THR A 250 1.51 -24.24 -8.59
CA THR A 250 2.85 -24.28 -8.03
C THR A 250 3.25 -25.65 -7.47
N ALA A 251 2.32 -26.61 -7.39
CA ALA A 251 2.59 -27.99 -6.98
C ALA A 251 3.09 -28.89 -8.14
N ILE A 252 3.12 -28.37 -9.38
CA ILE A 252 3.41 -29.13 -10.61
C ILE A 252 4.75 -28.71 -11.26
N ALA A 253 5.43 -27.68 -10.73
CA ALA A 253 6.76 -27.25 -11.14
C ALA A 253 7.84 -27.83 -10.21
#